data_AF-A0A432IEQ7-F1
#
_entry.id   AF-A0A432IEQ7-F1
#
_cell.length_a   1.000
_cell.length_b   1.000
_cell.length_c   1.000
_cell.angle_alpha   90.00
_cell.angle_beta   90.00
_cell.angle_gamma   90.00
#
_symmetry.space_group_name_H-M   'P 1'
#
loop_
_entity.id
_entity.type
_entity.pdbx_description
1 polymer ?
#
loop_
_entity_poly.entity_id
_entity_poly.type
_entity_poly.pdbx_seq_one_letter_code
_entity_poly.pdbx_strand_id
1 'polypeptide(L)'
;MIAFLANGLTDPRVANETFPFDRPTLQSELPAPVEFVRGDCNTDGANNIADAVTVLNVLFPSPTPPTMGCVDACDGNDDGAIDIADAIALLSSLFGLPAIPLPAPTNCGPDPTTAETLECSIYSNCP
;
A
#
# COMPACT_ATOMS: atom_id res chain seq x y z
N MET A 1 0.61 32.71 -3.86
CA MET A 1 -0.51 32.81 -4.83
C MET A 1 -0.10 32.45 -6.27
N ILE A 2 1.08 31.85 -6.54
CA ILE A 2 1.48 31.47 -7.91
C ILE A 2 1.79 29.96 -8.04
N ALA A 3 1.95 29.21 -6.95
CA ALA A 3 2.17 27.76 -7.00
C ALA A 3 0.89 26.91 -7.15
N PHE A 4 -0.29 27.48 -6.89
CA PHE A 4 -1.58 26.77 -7.01
C PHE A 4 -2.00 26.53 -8.46
N LEU A 5 -1.49 27.34 -9.40
CA LEU A 5 -1.88 27.29 -10.82
C LEU A 5 -1.04 26.30 -11.64
N ALA A 6 0.10 25.82 -11.13
CA ALA A 6 1.04 25.07 -11.96
C ALA A 6 0.80 23.55 -11.93
N ASN A 7 0.32 22.97 -10.81
CA ASN A 7 0.33 21.51 -10.60
C ASN A 7 -0.98 20.93 -10.02
N GLY A 8 -2.08 21.69 -9.92
CA GLY A 8 -3.14 21.39 -8.95
C GLY A 8 -4.48 20.85 -9.44
N LEU A 9 -4.74 20.70 -10.76
CA LEU A 9 -6.10 20.40 -11.24
C LEU A 9 -6.10 19.33 -12.34
N THR A 10 -6.15 18.06 -11.94
CA THR A 10 -6.46 16.91 -12.82
C THR A 10 -7.95 16.55 -12.79
N ASP A 11 -8.76 17.28 -12.05
CA ASP A 11 -10.18 17.00 -11.86
C ASP A 11 -11.00 17.36 -13.12
N PRO A 12 -11.66 16.40 -13.79
CA PRO A 12 -12.46 16.64 -15.00
C PRO A 12 -13.66 17.58 -14.76
N ARG A 13 -14.05 17.87 -13.51
CA ARG A 13 -15.12 18.82 -13.17
C ARG A 13 -14.69 20.27 -13.30
N VAL A 14 -13.38 20.55 -13.23
CA VAL A 14 -12.81 21.89 -13.48
C VAL A 14 -13.00 22.29 -14.95
N ALA A 15 -12.91 21.33 -15.87
CA ALA A 15 -13.10 21.56 -17.30
C ALA A 15 -14.56 21.95 -17.67
N ASN A 16 -15.52 21.66 -16.79
CA ASN A 16 -16.95 21.87 -17.04
C ASN A 16 -17.56 23.06 -16.27
N GLU A 17 -16.74 23.87 -15.57
CA GLU A 17 -17.15 25.13 -14.91
C GLU A 17 -18.40 25.05 -14.00
N THR A 18 -18.74 23.85 -13.51
CA THR A 18 -19.92 23.66 -12.66
C THR A 18 -19.62 24.04 -11.22
N PHE A 19 -20.21 25.16 -10.76
CA PHE A 19 -20.27 25.55 -9.35
C PHE A 19 -21.13 24.55 -8.52
N PRO A 20 -20.85 24.36 -7.22
CA PRO A 20 -19.96 25.16 -6.38
C PRO A 20 -18.62 24.47 -6.12
N PHE A 21 -17.52 25.22 -6.19
CA PHE A 21 -16.18 24.82 -5.74
C PHE A 21 -16.08 24.67 -4.19
N ASP A 22 -17.21 24.55 -3.49
CA ASP A 22 -17.34 25.04 -2.11
C ASP A 22 -16.79 24.12 -1.02
N ARG A 23 -16.10 23.02 -1.37
CA ARG A 23 -15.24 22.32 -0.40
C ARG A 23 -14.38 21.26 -1.09
N PRO A 24 -13.16 21.59 -1.53
CA PRO A 24 -12.16 20.53 -1.65
C PRO A 24 -12.05 19.85 -0.29
N THR A 25 -12.21 18.53 -0.24
CA THR A 25 -11.95 17.74 0.97
C THR A 25 -10.53 18.01 1.40
N LEU A 26 -10.34 18.56 2.59
CA LEU A 26 -9.01 18.76 3.15
C LEU A 26 -8.42 17.39 3.49
N GLN A 27 -7.09 17.24 3.45
CA GLN A 27 -6.43 16.00 3.89
C GLN A 27 -6.83 15.62 5.32
N SER A 28 -7.13 16.60 6.18
CA SER A 28 -7.63 16.43 7.55
C SER A 28 -9.07 15.91 7.65
N GLU A 29 -9.78 15.82 6.53
CA GLU A 29 -11.17 15.37 6.43
C GLU A 29 -11.29 14.03 5.71
N LEU A 30 -10.19 13.51 5.16
CA LEU A 30 -10.11 12.13 4.70
C LEU A 30 -10.06 11.21 5.91
N PRO A 31 -10.59 9.98 5.79
CA PRO A 31 -10.33 8.94 6.77
C PRO A 31 -8.82 8.84 7.04
N ALA A 32 -8.44 8.63 8.30
CA ALA A 32 -7.04 8.38 8.61
C ALA A 32 -6.55 7.20 7.76
N PRO A 33 -5.35 7.28 7.15
CA PRO A 33 -4.80 6.17 6.40
C PRO A 33 -4.70 4.94 7.29
N VAL A 34 -5.01 3.77 6.73
CA VAL A 34 -4.90 2.50 7.45
C VAL A 34 -3.42 2.25 7.72
N GLU A 35 -3.10 2.00 8.99
CA GLU A 35 -1.74 1.61 9.38
C GLU A 35 -1.54 0.12 9.12
N PHE A 36 -0.34 -0.23 8.67
CA PHE A 36 0.05 -1.62 8.43
C PHE A 36 1.54 -1.83 8.68
N VAL A 37 1.96 -3.08 8.55
CA VAL A 37 3.37 -3.48 8.53
C VAL A 37 3.68 -4.10 7.17
N ARG A 38 4.57 -3.47 6.41
CA ARG A 38 5.06 -3.98 5.12
C ARG A 38 5.76 -5.31 5.35
N GLY A 39 5.28 -6.32 4.64
CA GLY A 39 5.69 -7.71 4.77
C GLY A 39 4.87 -8.59 5.71
N ASP A 40 3.78 -8.09 6.31
CA ASP A 40 2.73 -8.92 6.94
C ASP A 40 1.53 -9.05 5.99
N CYS A 41 1.77 -9.73 4.86
CA CYS A 41 0.81 -9.86 3.76
C CYS A 41 -0.39 -10.73 4.14
N ASN A 42 -0.18 -11.75 4.99
CA ASN A 42 -1.28 -12.60 5.45
C ASN A 42 -2.02 -12.02 6.67
N THR A 43 -1.59 -10.86 7.18
CA THR A 43 -2.17 -10.15 8.32
C THR A 43 -2.20 -10.98 9.61
N ASP A 44 -1.20 -11.84 9.83
CA ASP A 44 -1.06 -12.64 11.05
C ASP A 44 -0.21 -11.96 12.14
N GLY A 45 0.38 -10.81 11.82
CA GLY A 45 1.18 -9.98 12.73
C GLY A 45 2.65 -10.35 12.77
N ALA A 46 3.10 -11.28 11.93
CA ALA A 46 4.49 -11.72 11.88
C ALA A 46 5.02 -11.77 10.44
N ASN A 47 5.99 -10.92 10.10
CA ASN A 47 6.70 -11.00 8.82
C ASN A 47 7.58 -12.25 8.77
N ASN A 48 7.15 -13.25 7.98
CA ASN A 48 7.80 -14.54 7.83
C ASN A 48 7.57 -15.14 6.41
N ILE A 49 7.97 -16.40 6.21
CA ILE A 49 7.87 -17.03 4.89
C ILE A 49 6.42 -17.19 4.41
N ALA A 50 5.44 -17.25 5.32
CA ALA A 50 4.03 -17.34 5.00
C ALA A 50 3.54 -16.13 4.20
N ASP A 51 4.14 -14.95 4.39
CA ASP A 51 3.81 -13.72 3.66
C ASP A 51 4.20 -13.82 2.19
N ALA A 52 5.43 -14.26 1.92
CA ALA A 52 5.89 -14.51 0.55
C ALA A 52 5.05 -15.59 -0.15
N VAL A 53 4.65 -16.64 0.58
CA VAL A 53 3.75 -17.68 0.06
C VAL A 53 2.35 -17.10 -0.23
N THR A 54 1.88 -16.15 0.57
CA THR A 54 0.57 -15.49 0.37
C THR A 54 0.58 -14.66 -0.91
N VAL A 55 1.63 -13.87 -1.16
CA VAL A 55 1.82 -13.16 -2.43
C VAL A 55 1.79 -14.14 -3.61
N LEU A 56 2.56 -15.24 -3.55
CA LEU A 56 2.60 -16.22 -4.63
C LEU A 56 1.25 -16.93 -4.85
N ASN A 57 0.49 -17.19 -3.79
CA ASN A 57 -0.85 -17.76 -3.91
C ASN A 57 -1.86 -16.78 -4.52
N VAL A 58 -1.63 -15.47 -4.44
CA VAL A 58 -2.46 -14.47 -5.12
C VAL A 58 -2.12 -14.43 -6.61
N LEU A 59 -0.83 -14.48 -6.95
CA LEU A 59 -0.35 -14.46 -8.34
C LEU A 59 -0.64 -15.77 -9.08
N PHE A 60 -0.58 -16.89 -8.37
CA PHE A 60 -0.78 -18.24 -8.90
C PHE A 60 -1.84 -18.97 -8.06
N PRO A 61 -3.12 -18.58 -8.20
CA PRO A 61 -4.18 -19.01 -7.30
C PRO A 61 -4.42 -20.51 -7.35
N SER A 62 -4.39 -21.12 -6.15
CA SER A 62 -5.01 -22.41 -5.91
C SER A 62 -6.55 -22.28 -5.99
N PRO A 63 -7.32 -23.38 -6.03
CA PRO A 63 -8.79 -23.32 -6.08
C PRO A 63 -9.45 -22.51 -4.95
N THR A 64 -8.75 -22.29 -3.84
CA THR A 64 -9.18 -21.46 -2.71
C THR A 64 -8.04 -20.53 -2.30
N PRO A 65 -7.81 -19.43 -3.03
CA PRO A 65 -6.74 -18.50 -2.73
C PRO A 65 -7.02 -17.73 -1.44
N PRO A 66 -5.99 -17.41 -0.63
CA PRO A 66 -6.14 -16.50 0.49
C PRO A 66 -6.51 -15.10 0.01
N THR A 67 -7.23 -14.34 0.84
CA THR A 67 -7.55 -12.93 0.58
C THR A 67 -6.48 -12.03 1.21
N MET A 68 -5.98 -11.04 0.48
CA MET A 68 -5.13 -9.99 1.03
C MET A 68 -6.02 -8.96 1.75
N GLY A 69 -5.88 -8.82 3.07
CA GLY A 69 -6.60 -7.80 3.83
C GLY A 69 -6.06 -6.38 3.55
N CYS A 70 -4.76 -6.29 3.30
CA CYS A 70 -4.02 -5.06 3.08
C CYS A 70 -3.03 -5.31 1.93
N VAL A 71 -3.26 -4.65 0.80
CA VAL A 71 -2.46 -4.89 -0.41
C VAL A 71 -1.09 -4.23 -0.29
N ASP A 72 -1.00 -3.06 0.37
CA ASP A 72 0.28 -2.37 0.62
C ASP A 72 1.20 -3.18 1.55
N ALA A 73 0.64 -4.02 2.43
CA ALA A 73 1.45 -4.94 3.23
C ALA A 73 2.10 -6.06 2.38
N CYS A 74 1.50 -6.37 1.23
CA CYS A 74 1.97 -7.39 0.30
C CYS A 74 2.92 -6.83 -0.78
N ASP A 75 2.85 -5.53 -1.07
CA ASP A 75 3.80 -4.82 -1.94
C ASP A 75 5.15 -4.69 -1.22
N GLY A 76 6.02 -5.67 -1.44
CA GLY A 76 7.25 -5.85 -0.69
C GLY A 76 8.37 -4.93 -1.16
N ASN A 77 8.33 -4.50 -2.43
CA ASN A 77 9.32 -3.58 -2.99
C ASN A 77 8.80 -2.13 -3.10
N ASP A 78 7.55 -1.88 -2.71
CA ASP A 78 6.90 -0.57 -2.64
C ASP A 78 6.91 0.13 -4.01
N ASP A 79 6.54 -0.62 -5.06
CA ASP A 79 6.52 -0.14 -6.44
C ASP A 79 5.11 0.06 -7.02
N GLY A 80 4.07 -0.18 -6.21
CA GLY A 80 2.67 0.04 -6.57
C GLY A 80 2.06 -1.09 -7.40
N ALA A 81 2.76 -2.21 -7.60
CA ALA A 81 2.25 -3.40 -8.24
C ALA A 81 2.34 -4.62 -7.30
N ILE A 82 1.47 -5.60 -7.53
CA ILE A 82 1.60 -6.93 -6.91
C ILE A 82 2.08 -7.90 -7.97
N ASP A 83 3.35 -8.30 -7.87
CA ASP A 83 3.99 -9.27 -8.75
C ASP A 83 5.07 -10.12 -8.03
N ILE A 84 5.90 -10.84 -8.81
CA ILE A 84 6.90 -11.76 -8.26
C ILE A 84 8.02 -11.00 -7.52
N ALA A 85 8.28 -9.75 -7.86
CA ALA A 85 9.28 -8.91 -7.22
C ALA A 85 8.99 -8.73 -5.73
N ASP A 86 7.71 -8.67 -5.34
CA ASP A 86 7.29 -8.61 -3.94
C ASP A 86 7.72 -9.83 -3.16
N ALA A 87 7.40 -11.02 -3.66
CA ALA A 87 7.79 -12.26 -3.02
C ALA A 87 9.32 -12.37 -2.90
N ILE A 88 10.06 -11.88 -3.91
CA ILE A 88 11.53 -11.82 -3.87
C ILE A 88 12.01 -10.82 -2.81
N ALA A 89 11.39 -9.65 -2.70
CA ALA A 89 11.74 -8.64 -1.71
C ALA A 89 11.52 -9.15 -0.28
N LEU A 90 10.38 -9.79 -0.01
CA LEU A 90 10.08 -10.43 1.27
C LEU A 90 11.13 -11.50 1.62
N LEU A 91 11.41 -12.44 0.71
CA LEU A 91 12.41 -13.47 0.93
C LEU A 91 13.83 -12.90 1.09
N SER A 92 14.17 -11.84 0.37
CA SER A 92 15.47 -11.16 0.48
C SER A 92 15.61 -10.43 1.81
N SER A 93 14.51 -9.95 2.39
CA SER A 93 14.50 -9.37 3.73
C SER A 93 14.69 -10.41 4.84
N LEU A 94 14.15 -11.62 4.64
CA LEU A 94 14.21 -12.71 5.62
C LEU A 94 15.52 -13.50 5.56
N PHE A 95 16.05 -13.74 4.34
CA PHE A 95 17.14 -14.68 4.11
C PHE A 95 18.32 -14.11 3.32
N GLY A 96 18.28 -12.83 2.94
CA GLY A 96 19.39 -12.18 2.23
C GLY A 96 20.69 -12.15 3.03
N LEU A 97 21.82 -12.13 2.33
CA LEU A 97 23.16 -12.00 2.92
C LEU A 97 23.94 -10.89 2.19
N PRO A 98 23.95 -9.64 2.71
CA PRO A 98 23.23 -9.18 3.90
C PRO A 98 21.71 -9.11 3.66
N ALA A 99 20.92 -9.12 4.74
CA ALA A 99 19.48 -8.92 4.66
C ALA A 99 19.17 -7.54 4.07
N ILE A 100 18.27 -7.49 3.09
CA ILE A 100 17.81 -6.25 2.48
C ILE A 100 16.53 -5.82 3.21
N PRO A 101 16.53 -4.71 3.98
CA PRO A 101 15.33 -4.29 4.69
C PRO A 101 14.23 -3.91 3.69
N LEU A 102 12.98 -4.23 4.04
CA LEU A 102 11.83 -3.76 3.28
C LEU A 102 11.70 -2.23 3.39
N PRO A 103 11.08 -1.58 2.39
CA PRO A 103 10.63 -0.20 2.50
C PRO A 103 9.72 0.00 3.73
N ALA A 104 9.60 1.25 4.19
CA ALA A 104 8.65 1.57 5.24
C ALA A 104 7.20 1.38 4.74
N PRO A 105 6.24 1.05 5.62
CA PRO A 105 6.35 0.95 7.07
C PRO A 105 6.80 -0.45 7.57
N THR A 106 7.93 -0.57 8.27
CA THR A 106 8.37 -1.86 8.89
C THR A 106 7.88 -2.06 10.33
N ASN A 107 7.20 -1.05 10.87
CA ASN A 107 6.38 -1.10 12.07
C ASN A 107 5.04 -0.44 11.72
N CYS A 108 4.00 -0.62 12.54
CA CYS A 108 2.71 0.01 12.31
C CYS A 108 2.85 1.49 11.96
N GLY A 109 2.35 1.83 10.77
CA GLY A 109 2.32 3.18 10.26
C GLY A 109 1.62 3.24 8.90
N PRO A 110 1.29 4.45 8.43
CA PRO A 110 0.71 4.64 7.11
C PRO A 110 1.78 4.43 6.02
N ASP A 111 1.32 4.20 4.79
CA ASP A 111 2.23 4.18 3.65
C ASP A 111 2.86 5.56 3.41
N PRO A 112 4.19 5.73 3.49
CA PRO A 112 4.83 6.98 3.09
C PRO A 112 4.73 7.28 1.59
N THR A 113 4.50 6.27 0.73
CA THR A 113 4.39 6.41 -0.73
C THR A 113 2.94 6.60 -1.14
N THR A 114 2.34 7.73 -0.73
CA THR A 114 0.92 8.04 -1.01
C THR A 114 0.59 8.28 -2.51
N ALA A 115 1.52 8.00 -3.42
CA ALA A 115 1.35 8.19 -4.86
C ALA A 115 0.93 6.90 -5.58
N GLU A 116 1.09 5.74 -4.94
CA GLU A 116 0.79 4.45 -5.54
C GLU A 116 -0.68 4.05 -5.30
N THR A 117 -1.26 3.31 -6.24
CA THR A 117 -2.71 3.04 -6.32
C THR A 117 -3.19 1.86 -5.48
N LEU A 118 -2.29 1.25 -4.70
CA LEU A 118 -2.63 0.15 -3.81
C LEU A 118 -3.23 0.74 -2.52
N GLU A 119 -4.17 -0.01 -1.93
CA GLU A 119 -4.86 0.43 -0.72
C GLU A 119 -4.92 -0.71 0.30
N CYS A 120 -4.75 -0.34 1.56
CA CYS A 120 -5.11 -1.18 2.68
C CYS A 120 -6.53 -0.91 3.17
N SER A 121 -7.43 -1.86 2.90
CA SER A 121 -8.82 -1.78 3.35
C SER A 121 -8.98 -2.24 4.81
N ILE A 122 -8.30 -3.33 5.20
CA ILE A 122 -8.41 -3.90 6.55
C ILE A 122 -7.03 -4.41 6.99
N TYR A 123 -6.53 -3.85 8.08
CA TYR A 123 -5.36 -4.37 8.79
C TYR A 123 -5.60 -4.23 10.30
N SER A 124 -5.75 -5.36 11.00
CA SER A 124 -6.18 -5.39 12.42
C SER A 124 -5.04 -5.54 13.43
N ASN A 125 -3.79 -5.57 12.97
CA ASN A 125 -2.63 -5.79 13.84
C ASN A 125 -1.95 -4.49 14.30
N CYS A 126 -2.50 -3.33 13.93
CA CYS A 126 -2.07 -2.03 14.43
C CYS A 126 -3.03 -1.47 15.51
N PRO A 127 -2.52 -0.67 16.48
CA PRO A 127 -3.27 -0.23 17.68
C PRO A 127 -4.45 0.72 17.42
#